data_AF-A0A940JK82-F1
#
_entry.id   AF-A0A940JK82-F1
#
_cell.length_a   1.000
_cell.length_b   1.000
_cell.length_c   1.000
_cell.angle_alpha   90.00
_cell.angle_beta   90.00
_cell.angle_gamma   90.00
#
_symmetry.space_group_name_H-M   'P 1'
#
loop_
_entity.id
_entity.type
_entity.pdbx_description
1 polymer ?
#
loop_
_entity_poly.entity_id
_entity_poly.type
_entity_poly.pdbx_seq_one_letter_code
_entity_poly.pdbx_strand_id
1 'polypeptide(L)'
;MKLTQTKDIRSAFLFFTLLFAAATIPLANNLNSIAIVLFVIACVIQQPLKIAAAQLKRSRFWILPVIYYLWLACTFFWDTTGGFTIKQLEHYAILLFVPPALAIIPEINYKHLKYACIAFIAVTVAVCFICLFKSYNEYQVTKDYRVFYYHYLAGQMDLNAIFLSNFCLASVVWLFYFGKNKMHLLYKIPLAVFLVIMIFI
;
A
#
# COMPACT_ATOMS: atom_id res chain seq x y z
N MET A 1 -21.88 30.06 -5.98
CA MET A 1 -22.16 29.01 -4.97
C MET A 1 -22.00 27.57 -5.47
N LYS A 2 -22.14 27.26 -6.78
CA LYS A 2 -21.94 25.89 -7.32
C LYS A 2 -20.46 25.43 -7.43
N LEU A 3 -19.50 26.35 -7.60
CA LEU A 3 -18.08 26.02 -7.79
C LEU A 3 -17.40 25.41 -6.55
N THR A 4 -17.84 25.78 -5.34
CA THR A 4 -17.29 25.26 -4.08
C THR A 4 -17.75 23.83 -3.80
N GLN A 5 -19.03 23.50 -3.99
CA GLN A 5 -19.55 22.14 -3.77
C GLN A 5 -18.89 21.08 -4.66
N THR A 6 -18.63 21.38 -5.95
CA THR A 6 -17.96 20.44 -6.85
C THR A 6 -16.50 20.19 -6.48
N LYS A 7 -15.83 21.16 -5.84
CA LYS A 7 -14.44 21.02 -5.39
C LYS A 7 -14.37 20.09 -4.17
N ASP A 8 -15.33 20.22 -3.25
CA ASP A 8 -15.40 19.38 -2.05
C ASP A 8 -15.68 17.92 -2.40
N ILE A 9 -16.64 17.63 -3.29
CA ILE A 9 -16.98 16.25 -3.70
C ILE A 9 -15.80 15.55 -4.39
N ARG A 10 -15.09 16.26 -5.28
CA ARG A 10 -13.90 15.70 -5.98
C ARG A 10 -12.80 15.35 -4.98
N SER A 11 -12.49 16.28 -4.07
CA SER A 11 -11.46 16.06 -3.06
C SER A 11 -11.81 14.93 -2.08
N ALA A 12 -13.09 14.79 -1.72
CA ALA A 12 -13.58 13.68 -0.91
C ALA A 12 -13.43 12.35 -1.65
N PHE A 13 -13.79 12.28 -2.92
CA PHE A 13 -13.64 11.06 -3.72
C PHE A 13 -12.18 10.61 -3.86
N LEU A 14 -11.25 11.55 -4.08
CA LEU A 14 -9.80 11.25 -4.07
C LEU A 14 -9.35 10.71 -2.71
N PHE A 15 -9.83 11.34 -1.64
CA PHE A 15 -9.46 10.94 -0.29
C PHE A 15 -9.96 9.53 0.03
N PHE A 16 -11.22 9.20 -0.30
CA PHE A 16 -11.75 7.87 -0.09
C PHE A 16 -11.04 6.80 -0.91
N THR A 17 -10.73 7.09 -2.18
CA THR A 17 -9.99 6.14 -3.03
C THR A 17 -8.55 5.95 -2.55
N LEU A 18 -7.87 7.00 -2.10
CA LEU A 18 -6.55 6.91 -1.47
C LEU A 18 -6.60 6.11 -0.16
N LEU A 19 -7.58 6.39 0.70
CA LEU A 19 -7.77 5.70 1.97
C LEU A 19 -8.04 4.22 1.75
N PHE A 20 -8.89 3.90 0.78
CA PHE A 20 -9.23 2.53 0.41
C PHE A 20 -8.02 1.80 -0.15
N ALA A 21 -7.31 2.40 -1.11
CA ALA A 21 -6.07 1.84 -1.66
C ALA A 21 -5.06 1.56 -0.54
N ALA A 22 -4.77 2.55 0.30
CA ALA A 22 -3.84 2.41 1.42
C ALA A 22 -4.26 1.32 2.42
N ALA A 23 -5.54 1.24 2.78
CA ALA A 23 -6.06 0.23 3.69
C ALA A 23 -5.96 -1.19 3.10
N THR A 24 -6.10 -1.33 1.78
CA THR A 24 -6.06 -2.65 1.12
C THR A 24 -4.66 -3.17 0.84
N ILE A 25 -3.60 -2.35 0.93
CA ILE A 25 -2.22 -2.79 0.64
C ILE A 25 -1.80 -4.03 1.46
N PRO A 26 -2.02 -4.08 2.78
CA PRO A 26 -1.60 -5.22 3.60
C PRO A 26 -2.47 -6.48 3.41
N LEU A 27 -3.53 -6.42 2.61
CA LEU A 27 -4.44 -7.55 2.38
C LEU A 27 -3.99 -8.36 1.15
N ALA A 28 -3.90 -9.68 1.30
CA ALA A 28 -3.52 -10.62 0.24
C ALA A 28 -4.66 -10.89 -0.77
N ASN A 29 -5.40 -9.87 -1.21
CA ASN A 29 -6.58 -10.08 -2.06
C ASN A 29 -6.66 -9.11 -3.25
N ASN A 30 -7.50 -9.50 -4.21
CA ASN A 30 -7.77 -8.72 -5.42
C ASN A 30 -8.41 -7.35 -5.12
N LEU A 31 -8.83 -7.08 -3.88
CA LEU A 31 -9.38 -5.78 -3.50
C LEU A 31 -8.34 -4.68 -3.63
N ASN A 32 -7.08 -4.98 -3.34
CA ASN A 32 -5.99 -4.02 -3.51
C ASN A 32 -5.86 -3.58 -4.97
N SER A 33 -5.87 -4.52 -5.91
CA SER A 33 -5.83 -4.21 -7.34
C SER A 33 -6.99 -3.32 -7.79
N ILE A 34 -8.21 -3.61 -7.32
CA ILE A 34 -9.39 -2.78 -7.62
C ILE A 34 -9.24 -1.38 -7.01
N ALA A 35 -8.78 -1.29 -5.76
CA ALA A 35 -8.59 -0.03 -5.06
C ALA A 35 -7.56 0.87 -5.74
N ILE A 36 -6.45 0.28 -6.21
CA ILE A 36 -5.41 0.98 -6.97
C ILE A 36 -5.97 1.49 -8.30
N VAL A 37 -6.71 0.67 -9.05
CA VAL A 37 -7.31 1.09 -10.33
C VAL A 37 -8.27 2.27 -10.10
N LEU A 38 -9.12 2.19 -9.08
CA LEU A 38 -10.01 3.29 -8.70
C LEU A 38 -9.25 4.55 -8.33
N PHE A 39 -8.14 4.42 -7.58
CA PHE A 39 -7.28 5.55 -7.22
C PHE A 39 -6.61 6.19 -8.44
N VAL A 40 -6.05 5.39 -9.36
CA VAL A 40 -5.46 5.89 -10.61
C VAL A 40 -6.49 6.64 -11.45
N ILE A 41 -7.68 6.07 -11.61
CA ILE A 41 -8.80 6.71 -12.32
C ILE A 41 -9.17 8.03 -11.63
N ALA A 42 -9.25 8.05 -10.29
CA ALA A 42 -9.56 9.25 -9.53
C ALA A 42 -8.50 10.35 -9.73
N CYS A 43 -7.21 10.00 -9.76
CA CYS A 43 -6.13 10.95 -10.04
C CYS A 43 -6.26 11.57 -11.45
N VAL A 44 -6.52 10.74 -12.46
CA VAL A 44 -6.60 11.19 -13.87
C VAL A 44 -7.84 12.04 -14.13
N ILE A 45 -9.01 11.65 -13.62
CA ILE A 45 -10.28 12.36 -13.87
C ILE A 45 -10.31 13.72 -13.15
N GLN A 46 -9.70 13.83 -11.97
CA GLN A 46 -9.80 15.04 -11.16
C GLN A 46 -8.90 16.18 -11.62
N GLN A 47 -7.84 15.88 -12.37
CA GLN A 47 -6.94 16.88 -12.91
C GLN A 47 -7.22 17.19 -14.39
N PRO A 48 -7.24 18.47 -14.79
CA PRO A 48 -7.26 18.81 -16.21
C PRO A 48 -5.95 18.39 -16.88
N LEU A 49 -6.03 17.82 -18.09
CA LEU A 49 -4.90 17.25 -18.83
C LEU A 49 -3.69 18.19 -18.97
N LYS A 50 -3.93 19.50 -19.10
CA LYS A 50 -2.86 20.51 -19.20
C LYS A 50 -2.02 20.60 -17.92
N ILE A 51 -2.66 20.52 -16.75
CA ILE A 51 -1.97 20.58 -15.46
C ILE A 51 -1.27 19.25 -15.18
N ALA A 52 -1.94 18.13 -15.48
CA ALA A 52 -1.37 16.79 -15.35
C ALA A 52 -0.06 16.65 -16.14
N ALA A 53 -0.05 17.10 -17.40
CA ALA A 53 1.16 17.07 -18.24
C ALA A 53 2.28 17.96 -17.69
N ALA A 54 1.95 19.12 -17.11
CA ALA A 54 2.93 20.01 -16.49
C ALA A 54 3.55 19.39 -15.22
N GLN A 55 2.72 18.75 -14.38
CA GLN A 55 3.20 18.08 -13.16
C GLN A 55 4.04 16.83 -13.48
N LEU A 56 3.65 16.07 -14.50
CA LEU A 56 4.41 14.91 -14.96
C LEU A 56 5.78 15.29 -15.52
N LYS A 57 5.91 16.48 -16.14
CA LYS A 57 7.22 17.03 -16.55
C LYS A 57 8.07 17.51 -15.38
N ARG A 58 7.43 17.99 -14.30
CA ARG A 58 8.10 18.50 -13.09
C ARG A 58 8.68 17.38 -12.25
N SER A 59 7.90 16.33 -11.98
CA SER A 59 8.37 15.15 -11.27
C SER A 59 8.88 14.13 -12.28
N ARG A 60 10.20 13.89 -12.33
CA ARG A 60 10.78 12.87 -13.24
C ARG A 60 10.89 11.48 -12.61
N PHE A 61 10.51 11.33 -11.34
CA PHE A 61 10.66 10.08 -10.59
C PHE A 61 9.79 8.93 -11.11
N TRP A 62 8.68 9.23 -11.81
CA TRP A 62 7.82 8.20 -12.42
C TRP A 62 8.48 7.52 -13.63
N ILE A 63 9.49 8.15 -14.25
CA ILE A 63 10.13 7.63 -15.47
C ILE A 63 10.84 6.30 -15.17
N LEU A 64 11.55 6.21 -14.05
CA LEU A 64 12.31 5.02 -13.67
C LEU A 64 11.44 3.75 -13.58
N PRO A 65 10.34 3.71 -12.79
CA PRO A 65 9.50 2.52 -12.72
C PRO A 65 8.77 2.23 -14.04
N VAL A 66 8.42 3.24 -14.83
CA VAL A 66 7.83 3.02 -16.17
C VAL A 66 8.83 2.40 -17.14
N ILE A 67 10.06 2.90 -17.19
CA ILE A 67 11.13 2.31 -18.02
C ILE A 67 11.40 0.88 -17.57
N TYR A 68 11.46 0.63 -16.26
CA TYR A 68 11.67 -0.71 -15.73
C TYR A 68 10.53 -1.67 -16.10
N TYR A 69 9.27 -1.21 -16.07
CA TYR A 69 8.14 -2.00 -16.56
C TYR A 69 8.25 -2.30 -18.06
N LEU A 70 8.60 -1.32 -18.88
CA LEU A 70 8.80 -1.52 -20.33
C LEU A 70 9.94 -2.49 -20.61
N TRP A 71 11.02 -2.43 -19.83
CA TRP A 71 12.09 -3.41 -19.89
C TRP A 71 11.61 -4.82 -19.59
N LEU A 72 10.81 -5.01 -18.52
CA LEU A 72 10.18 -6.29 -18.21
C LEU A 72 9.25 -6.77 -19.36
N ALA A 73 8.49 -5.85 -19.97
CA ALA A 73 7.68 -6.19 -21.13
C ALA A 73 8.52 -6.64 -22.34
N CYS A 74 9.71 -6.05 -22.54
CA CYS A 74 10.63 -6.51 -23.58
C CYS A 74 11.18 -7.91 -23.29
N THR A 75 11.43 -8.26 -22.02
CA THR A 75 11.89 -9.62 -21.65
C THR A 75 10.89 -10.71 -22.01
N PHE A 76 9.59 -10.39 -22.09
CA PHE A 76 8.56 -11.33 -22.56
C PHE A 76 8.82 -11.82 -23.99
N PHE A 77 9.32 -10.97 -24.88
CA PHE A 77 9.66 -11.37 -26.25
C PHE A 77 10.96 -12.19 -26.34
N TRP A 78 11.80 -12.11 -25.31
CA TRP A 78 13.09 -12.81 -25.26
C TRP A 78 12.99 -14.18 -24.55
N ASP A 79 11.90 -14.44 -23.83
CA ASP A 79 11.73 -15.72 -23.16
C ASP A 79 11.35 -16.83 -24.15
N THR A 80 12.34 -17.64 -24.50
CA THR A 80 12.20 -18.83 -25.34
C THR A 80 11.67 -20.06 -24.59
N THR A 81 11.62 -20.01 -23.25
CA THR A 81 11.25 -21.16 -22.40
C THR A 81 9.79 -21.16 -21.94
N GLY A 82 9.05 -20.08 -22.20
CA GLY A 82 7.64 -19.93 -21.83
C GLY A 82 7.39 -19.82 -20.32
N GLY A 83 8.44 -19.53 -19.53
CA GLY A 83 8.33 -19.31 -18.08
C GLY A 83 7.71 -17.95 -17.74
N PHE A 84 7.79 -16.99 -18.66
CA PHE A 84 7.21 -15.65 -18.54
C PHE A 84 5.78 -15.65 -19.05
N THR A 85 4.83 -15.56 -18.11
CA THR A 85 3.41 -15.52 -18.44
C THR A 85 2.88 -14.10 -18.47
N ILE A 86 1.89 -13.83 -19.32
CA ILE A 86 1.20 -12.52 -19.39
C ILE A 86 0.70 -12.09 -17.99
N LYS A 87 0.27 -13.05 -17.16
CA LYS A 87 -0.14 -12.80 -15.77
C LYS A 87 0.94 -12.18 -14.89
N GLN A 88 2.22 -12.53 -15.10
CA GLN A 88 3.32 -11.92 -14.35
C GLN A 88 3.50 -10.46 -14.79
N LEU A 89 3.37 -10.17 -16.09
CA LEU A 89 3.44 -8.80 -16.60
C LEU A 89 2.28 -7.94 -16.08
N GLU A 90 1.06 -8.51 -15.98
CA GLU A 90 -0.09 -7.86 -15.35
C GLU A 90 0.18 -7.51 -13.88
N HIS A 91 0.84 -8.40 -13.13
CA HIS A 91 1.19 -8.14 -11.73
C HIS A 91 2.12 -6.93 -11.58
N TYR A 92 3.07 -6.75 -12.51
CA TYR A 92 3.97 -5.60 -12.52
C TYR A 92 3.37 -4.32 -13.12
N ALA A 93 2.16 -4.37 -13.70
CA ALA A 93 1.51 -3.21 -14.31
C ALA A 93 1.31 -2.04 -13.33
N ILE A 94 1.30 -2.32 -12.02
CA ILE A 94 1.29 -1.30 -10.97
C ILE A 94 2.43 -0.28 -11.12
N LEU A 95 3.61 -0.72 -11.60
CA LEU A 95 4.79 0.12 -11.83
C LEU A 95 4.59 1.09 -13.01
N LEU A 96 3.73 0.73 -13.96
CA LEU A 96 3.35 1.59 -15.07
C LEU A 96 2.37 2.67 -14.65
N PHE A 97 1.38 2.33 -13.79
CA PHE A 97 0.24 3.21 -13.52
C PHE A 97 0.36 4.04 -12.24
N VAL A 98 0.85 3.47 -11.15
CA VAL A 98 0.86 4.14 -9.84
C VAL A 98 1.84 5.32 -9.78
N PRO A 99 3.11 5.19 -10.22
CA PRO A 99 4.06 6.30 -10.14
C PRO A 99 3.63 7.53 -10.95
N PRO A 100 3.13 7.40 -12.20
CA PRO A 100 2.54 8.55 -12.91
C PRO A 100 1.30 9.12 -12.24
N ALA A 101 0.42 8.27 -11.68
CA ALA A 101 -0.77 8.74 -10.96
C ALA A 101 -0.40 9.58 -9.73
N LEU A 102 0.61 9.15 -8.96
CA LEU A 102 1.16 9.91 -7.83
C LEU A 102 1.83 11.22 -8.28
N ALA A 103 2.44 11.26 -9.46
CA ALA A 103 3.04 12.48 -10.00
C ALA A 103 1.99 13.53 -10.44
N ILE A 104 0.81 13.08 -10.87
CA ILE A 104 -0.32 13.90 -11.34
C ILE A 104 -1.31 14.22 -10.21
N ILE A 105 -1.09 13.67 -9.01
CA ILE A 105 -2.04 13.79 -7.91
C ILE A 105 -2.35 15.28 -7.63
N PRO A 106 -3.64 15.67 -7.57
CA PRO A 106 -3.99 17.03 -7.14
C PRO A 106 -3.55 17.26 -5.70
N GLU A 107 -3.36 18.52 -5.31
CA GLU A 107 -2.86 18.87 -3.97
C GLU A 107 -3.71 18.24 -2.86
N ILE A 108 -3.14 17.26 -2.18
CA ILE A 108 -3.77 16.58 -1.05
C ILE A 108 -3.39 17.31 0.24
N ASN A 109 -4.39 17.60 1.06
CA ASN A 109 -4.16 18.15 2.40
C ASN A 109 -3.34 17.15 3.24
N TYR A 110 -2.32 17.65 3.96
CA TYR A 110 -1.51 16.86 4.89
C TYR A 110 -2.36 16.01 5.86
N LYS A 111 -3.51 16.52 6.31
CA LYS A 111 -4.45 15.77 7.16
C LYS A 111 -4.96 14.49 6.47
N HIS A 112 -5.33 14.56 5.21
CA HIS A 112 -5.84 13.42 4.44
C HIS A 112 -4.74 12.35 4.24
N LEU A 113 -3.52 12.77 3.91
CA LEU A 113 -2.40 11.85 3.81
C LEU A 113 -2.13 11.14 5.15
N LYS A 114 -2.17 11.90 6.25
CA LYS A 114 -2.03 11.35 7.61
C LYS A 114 -3.09 10.29 7.90
N TYR A 115 -4.36 10.52 7.57
CA TYR A 115 -5.41 9.54 7.77
C TYR A 115 -5.21 8.26 6.92
N ALA A 116 -4.77 8.41 5.66
CA ALA A 116 -4.44 7.25 4.82
C ALA A 116 -3.31 6.40 5.42
N CYS A 117 -2.25 7.02 5.94
CA CYS A 117 -1.18 6.31 6.63
C CYS A 117 -1.66 5.63 7.92
N ILE A 118 -2.50 6.29 8.72
CA ILE A 118 -3.08 5.69 9.94
C ILE A 118 -3.94 4.48 9.58
N ALA A 119 -4.73 4.54 8.51
CA ALA A 119 -5.53 3.41 8.04
C ALA A 119 -4.63 2.24 7.62
N PHE A 120 -3.57 2.49 6.85
CA PHE A 120 -2.58 1.47 6.51
C PHE A 120 -1.96 0.82 7.75
N ILE A 121 -1.55 1.61 8.74
CA ILE A 121 -1.00 1.11 10.02
C ILE A 121 -2.03 0.24 10.74
N ALA A 122 -3.26 0.72 10.86
CA ALA A 122 -4.34 0.01 11.54
C ALA A 122 -4.63 -1.34 10.90
N VAL A 123 -4.68 -1.41 9.57
CA VAL A 123 -4.88 -2.67 8.85
C VAL A 123 -3.67 -3.59 8.99
N THR A 124 -2.45 -3.07 8.89
CA THR A 124 -1.23 -3.87 9.08
C THR A 124 -1.21 -4.52 10.47
N VAL A 125 -1.53 -3.75 11.52
CA VAL A 125 -1.66 -4.26 12.88
C VAL A 125 -2.74 -5.35 12.96
N ALA A 126 -3.90 -5.13 12.36
CA ALA A 126 -4.98 -6.11 12.33
C ALA A 126 -4.55 -7.41 11.63
N VAL A 127 -3.84 -7.32 10.50
CA VAL A 127 -3.27 -8.48 9.80
C VAL A 127 -2.30 -9.24 10.71
N CYS A 128 -1.39 -8.56 11.40
CA CYS A 128 -0.47 -9.20 12.34
C CYS A 128 -1.21 -9.94 13.46
N PHE A 129 -2.26 -9.33 14.03
CA PHE A 129 -3.09 -9.98 15.05
C PHE A 129 -3.80 -11.23 14.51
N ILE A 130 -4.33 -11.18 13.28
CA ILE A 130 -4.97 -12.33 12.65
C ILE A 130 -3.95 -13.47 12.44
N CYS A 131 -2.75 -13.16 11.95
CA CYS A 131 -1.68 -14.13 11.79
C CYS A 131 -1.27 -14.79 13.12
N LEU A 132 -1.12 -13.98 14.18
CA LEU A 132 -0.82 -14.47 15.53
C LEU A 132 -1.93 -15.36 16.08
N PHE A 133 -3.19 -14.95 15.92
CA PHE A 133 -4.34 -15.71 16.41
C PHE A 133 -4.47 -17.06 15.69
N LYS A 134 -4.32 -17.09 14.37
CA LYS A 134 -4.34 -18.34 13.59
C LYS A 134 -3.20 -19.28 14.00
N SER A 135 -1.98 -18.74 14.12
CA SER A 135 -0.81 -19.53 14.54
C SER A 135 -0.95 -20.05 15.97
N TYR A 136 -1.56 -19.27 16.86
CA TYR A 136 -1.89 -19.71 18.21
C TYR A 136 -2.89 -20.87 18.21
N ASN A 137 -3.96 -20.79 17.42
CA ASN A 137 -4.93 -21.89 17.30
C ASN A 137 -4.27 -23.15 16.76
N GLU A 138 -3.37 -23.02 15.79
CA GLU A 138 -2.64 -24.15 15.24
C GLU A 138 -1.64 -24.75 16.24
N TYR A 139 -0.95 -23.89 17.01
CA TYR A 139 -0.08 -24.33 18.11
C TYR A 139 -0.85 -25.15 19.14
N GLN A 140 -2.11 -24.82 19.43
CA GLN A 140 -2.90 -25.59 20.38
C GLN A 140 -3.11 -27.04 19.95
N VAL A 141 -3.20 -27.27 18.64
CA VAL A 141 -3.40 -28.60 18.03
C VAL A 141 -2.08 -29.33 17.83
N THR A 142 -1.10 -28.68 17.21
CA THR A 142 0.18 -29.30 16.81
C THR A 142 1.21 -29.36 17.93
N LYS A 143 1.10 -28.47 18.92
CA LYS A 143 2.12 -28.22 19.96
C LYS A 143 3.50 -27.86 19.40
N ASP A 144 3.56 -27.44 18.14
CA ASP A 144 4.80 -27.08 17.45
C ASP A 144 4.99 -25.56 17.46
N TYR A 145 6.03 -25.08 18.15
CA TYR A 145 6.33 -23.65 18.24
C TYR A 145 6.79 -23.04 16.91
N ARG A 146 7.16 -23.86 15.91
CA ARG A 146 7.58 -23.38 14.58
C ARG A 146 6.47 -22.62 13.86
N VAL A 147 5.21 -22.77 14.28
CA VAL A 147 4.08 -22.00 13.74
C VAL A 147 4.19 -20.49 13.99
N PHE A 148 5.02 -20.07 14.96
CA PHE A 148 5.26 -18.65 15.23
C PHE A 148 6.42 -18.05 14.42
N TYR A 149 7.17 -18.85 13.68
CA TYR A 149 8.24 -18.32 12.84
C TYR A 149 7.69 -17.45 11.73
N TYR A 150 8.34 -16.31 11.46
CA TYR A 150 7.82 -15.25 10.59
C TYR A 150 7.38 -15.75 9.19
N HIS A 151 8.09 -16.72 8.60
CA HIS A 151 7.69 -17.32 7.33
C HIS A 151 6.35 -18.06 7.41
N TYR A 152 6.15 -18.82 8.48
CA TYR A 152 4.91 -19.54 8.73
C TYR A 152 3.78 -18.58 9.13
N LEU A 153 4.10 -17.63 10.00
CA LEU A 153 3.20 -16.61 10.50
C LEU A 153 2.60 -15.77 9.36
N ALA A 154 3.42 -15.34 8.40
CA ALA A 154 2.95 -14.62 7.22
C ALA A 154 2.12 -15.53 6.29
N GLY A 155 2.50 -16.80 6.17
CA GLY A 155 1.77 -17.81 5.41
C GLY A 155 0.33 -18.03 5.88
N GLN A 156 0.00 -17.76 7.14
CA GLN A 156 -1.38 -17.87 7.66
C GLN A 156 -2.40 -16.96 6.95
N MET A 157 -1.92 -15.92 6.25
CA MET A 157 -2.72 -14.99 5.47
C MET A 157 -2.32 -14.99 3.99
N ASP A 158 -1.63 -16.04 3.52
CA ASP A 158 -1.09 -16.15 2.15
C ASP A 158 -0.20 -14.95 1.76
N LEU A 159 0.42 -14.32 2.76
CA LEU A 159 1.33 -13.19 2.55
C LEU A 159 2.78 -13.68 2.51
N ASN A 160 3.55 -13.10 1.60
CA ASN A 160 5.00 -13.26 1.66
C ASN A 160 5.53 -12.54 2.91
N ALA A 161 6.33 -13.24 3.69
CA ALA A 161 6.89 -12.71 4.93
C ALA A 161 7.74 -11.45 4.71
N ILE A 162 8.40 -11.32 3.56
CA ILE A 162 9.15 -10.12 3.17
C ILE A 162 8.21 -8.92 2.96
N PHE A 163 7.03 -9.14 2.39
CA PHE A 163 6.05 -8.05 2.23
C PHE A 163 5.46 -7.64 3.57
N LEU A 164 5.09 -8.61 4.41
CA LEU A 164 4.59 -8.33 5.75
C LEU A 164 5.63 -7.54 6.59
N SER A 165 6.90 -7.92 6.55
CA SER A 165 7.98 -7.19 7.25
C SER A 165 8.16 -5.77 6.71
N ASN A 166 8.01 -5.56 5.39
CA ASN A 166 8.10 -4.23 4.79
C ASN A 166 6.89 -3.35 5.16
N PHE A 167 5.68 -3.90 5.22
CA PHE A 167 4.49 -3.17 5.70
C PHE A 167 4.64 -2.76 7.16
N CYS A 168 5.18 -3.68 7.94
CA CYS A 168 5.56 -3.47 9.32
C CYS A 168 6.56 -2.30 9.47
N LEU A 169 7.67 -2.32 8.72
CA LEU A 169 8.67 -1.27 8.75
C LEU A 169 8.12 0.08 8.28
N ALA A 170 7.32 0.10 7.21
CA ALA A 170 6.67 1.32 6.74
C ALA A 170 5.74 1.92 7.82
N SER A 171 5.00 1.08 8.53
CA SER A 171 4.13 1.50 9.64
C SER A 171 4.93 2.17 10.76
N VAL A 172 6.08 1.61 11.13
CA VAL A 172 6.97 2.19 12.16
C VAL A 172 7.52 3.53 11.72
N VAL A 173 8.04 3.62 10.50
CA VAL A 173 8.60 4.87 9.95
C VAL A 173 7.53 5.97 9.94
N TRP A 174 6.32 5.66 9.50
CA TRP A 174 5.22 6.64 9.48
C TRP A 174 4.74 7.03 10.87
N LEU A 175 4.66 6.10 11.82
CA LEU A 175 4.36 6.41 13.22
C LEU A 175 5.36 7.40 13.81
N PHE A 176 6.66 7.19 13.58
CA PHE A 176 7.69 8.13 14.03
C PHE A 176 7.64 9.48 13.31
N TYR A 177 7.41 9.47 12.00
CA TYR A 177 7.30 10.69 11.20
C TYR A 177 6.15 11.58 11.68
N PHE A 178 4.96 11.01 11.88
CA PHE A 178 3.78 11.75 12.34
C PHE A 178 3.75 12.00 13.86
N GLY A 179 4.50 11.22 14.64
CA GLY A 179 4.57 11.31 16.11
C GLY A 179 5.48 12.41 16.67
N LYS A 180 6.30 13.06 15.83
CA LYS A 180 7.31 14.06 16.25
C LYS A 180 6.75 15.29 16.99
N ASN A 181 5.50 15.68 16.77
CA ASN A 181 4.87 16.83 17.44
C ASN A 181 3.76 16.36 18.39
N LYS A 182 4.05 16.34 19.69
CA LYS A 182 3.16 15.90 20.79
C LYS A 182 2.48 14.56 20.51
N MET A 183 3.23 13.48 20.74
CA MET A 183 2.75 12.09 20.67
C MET A 183 1.55 11.88 21.63
N HIS A 184 0.34 12.07 21.11
CA HIS A 184 -0.91 11.75 21.81
C HIS A 184 -0.90 10.25 22.19
N LEU A 185 -1.50 9.89 23.33
CA LEU A 185 -1.55 8.50 23.85
C LEU A 185 -2.00 7.48 22.78
N LEU A 186 -2.86 7.91 21.87
CA LEU A 186 -3.38 7.18 20.72
C LEU A 186 -2.29 6.60 19.79
N TYR A 187 -1.09 7.20 19.74
CA TYR A 187 0.03 6.74 18.91
C TYR A 187 1.03 5.87 19.68
N LYS A 188 1.09 6.02 21.01
CA LYS A 188 2.03 5.27 21.87
C LYS A 188 1.60 3.80 22.01
N ILE A 189 0.30 3.56 22.17
CA ILE A 189 -0.27 2.22 22.35
C ILE A 189 -0.03 1.33 21.11
N PRO A 190 -0.42 1.72 19.88
CA PRO A 190 -0.16 0.89 18.71
C PRO A 190 1.34 0.73 18.44
N LEU A 191 2.17 1.77 18.66
CA LEU A 191 3.63 1.63 18.54
C LEU A 191 4.20 0.60 19.52
N ALA A 192 3.79 0.65 20.80
CA ALA A 192 4.25 -0.29 21.82
C ALA A 192 3.77 -1.72 21.54
N VAL A 193 2.49 -1.90 21.21
CA VAL A 193 1.92 -3.19 20.80
C VAL A 193 2.66 -3.74 19.59
N PHE A 194 2.94 -2.89 18.60
CA PHE A 194 3.62 -3.26 17.38
C PHE A 194 5.10 -3.63 17.61
N LEU A 195 5.83 -2.88 18.45
CA LEU A 195 7.20 -3.21 18.84
C LEU A 195 7.27 -4.52 19.61
N VAL A 196 6.30 -4.79 20.50
CA VAL A 196 6.21 -6.07 21.21
C VAL A 196 5.95 -7.21 20.23
N ILE A 197 5.02 -7.03 19.28
CA ILE A 197 4.76 -8.03 18.23
C ILE A 197 6.03 -8.30 17.39
N MET A 198 6.80 -7.27 17.03
CA MET A 198 8.07 -7.44 16.30
C MET A 198 9.16 -8.18 17.09
N ILE A 199 9.09 -8.26 18.42
CA ILE A 199 10.04 -9.09 19.19
C ILE A 199 9.74 -10.59 19.00
N PHE A 200 8.49 -10.93 18.69
CA PHE A 200 8.05 -12.31 18.48
C PHE A 200 8.05 -12.74 17.01
N ILE A 201 8.28 -11.81 16.06
CA ILE A 201 8.40 -12.05 14.61
C ILE A 201 9.89 -12.07 14.24
#